data_AF-A0A931ZLZ5-F1
#
_entry.id   AF-A0A931ZLZ5-F1
#
_cell.length_a   1.000
_cell.length_b   1.000
_cell.length_c   1.000
_cell.angle_alpha   90.00
_cell.angle_beta   90.00
_cell.angle_gamma   90.00
#
_symmetry.space_group_name_H-M   'P 1'
#
loop_
_entity.id
_entity.type
_entity.pdbx_description
1 polymer ?
#
loop_
_entity_poly.entity_id
_entity_poly.type
_entity_poly.pdbx_seq_one_letter_code
_entity_poly.pdbx_strand_id
1 'polypeptide(L)' 'MDLETKKHGFATRSEFIRNLLRKYFTEEVKFEEFEPVSLGHIKMELARTDKYSEDFIESVVKGLSKASPNSFN' A
#
# COMPACT_ATOMS: atom_id res chain seq x y z
N MET A 1 15.53 -23.71 24.07
CA MET A 1 14.73 -22.50 23.79
C MET A 1 14.80 -21.47 24.92
N ASP A 2 14.58 -21.83 26.19
CA ASP A 2 14.64 -20.86 27.32
C ASP A 2 16.01 -20.18 27.50
N LEU A 3 17.09 -20.87 27.16
CA LEU A 3 18.45 -20.31 27.20
C LEU A 3 18.61 -19.15 26.20
N GLU A 4 18.07 -19.30 24.98
CA GLU A 4 18.13 -18.30 23.92
C GLU A 4 17.23 -17.09 24.23
N THR A 5 16.06 -17.31 24.84
CA THR A 5 15.18 -16.22 25.30
C THR A 5 15.88 -15.32 26.33
N LYS A 6 16.59 -15.90 27.31
CA LYS A 6 17.36 -15.13 28.31
C LYS A 6 18.63 -14.50 27.73
N LYS A 7 19.34 -15.22 26.87
CA LYS A 7 20.59 -14.75 26.22
C LYS A 7 20.37 -13.53 25.34
N HIS A 8 19.21 -13.44 24.69
CA HIS A 8 18.82 -12.29 23.89
C HIS A 8 18.04 -11.21 24.68
N GLY A 9 17.90 -11.36 26.01
CA GLY A 9 17.32 -10.34 26.87
C GLY A 9 15.80 -10.15 26.76
N PHE A 10 15.05 -11.13 26.26
CA PHE A 10 13.58 -11.03 26.17
C PHE A 10 12.94 -11.37 27.52
N ALA A 11 11.95 -10.58 27.94
CA ALA A 11 11.28 -10.78 29.23
C ALA A 11 10.41 -12.04 29.24
N THR A 12 9.91 -12.46 28.07
CA THR A 12 9.15 -13.71 27.92
C THR A 12 9.46 -14.44 26.60
N ARG A 13 9.17 -15.75 26.57
CA ARG A 13 9.25 -16.57 25.34
C ARG A 13 8.35 -16.01 24.24
N SER A 14 7.18 -15.50 24.60
CA SER A 14 6.22 -14.92 23.65
C SER A 14 6.77 -13.64 23.01
N GLU A 15 7.56 -12.84 23.72
CA GLU A 15 8.26 -11.70 23.11
C GLU A 15 9.36 -12.14 22.16
N PHE A 16 10.14 -13.16 22.53
CA PHE A 16 11.14 -13.74 21.64
C PHE A 16 10.50 -14.25 20.34
N ILE A 17 9.40 -14.99 20.43
CA ILE A 17 8.67 -15.49 19.26
C ILE A 17 8.10 -14.34 18.44
N ARG A 18 7.47 -13.32 19.05
CA ARG A 18 6.98 -12.14 18.33
C ARG A 18 8.09 -11.38 17.61
N ASN A 19 9.26 -11.25 18.24
CA ASN A 19 10.42 -10.63 17.63
C ASN A 19 10.95 -11.43 16.44
N LEU A 20 10.99 -12.77 16.57
CA LEU A 20 11.35 -13.66 15.48
C LEU A 20 10.38 -13.52 14.30
N LEU A 21 9.07 -13.51 14.59
CA LEU A 21 8.04 -13.33 13.58
C LEU A 21 8.17 -11.98 12.89
N ARG A 22 8.38 -10.87 13.62
CA ARG A 22 8.66 -9.58 12.99
C ARG A 22 9.92 -9.60 12.14
N LYS A 23 11.00 -10.23 12.60
CA LYS A 23 12.25 -10.27 11.83
C LYS A 23 12.12 -11.02 10.49
N TYR A 24 11.32 -12.09 10.44
CA TYR A 24 11.24 -12.96 9.26
C TYR A 24 9.96 -12.84 8.44
N PHE A 25 8.89 -12.27 9.01
CA PHE A 25 7.58 -12.11 8.38
C PHE A 25 7.11 -10.67 8.31
N THR A 26 7.93 -9.69 8.72
CA THR A 26 7.70 -8.31 8.26
C THR A 26 8.27 -8.25 6.85
N GLU A 27 7.43 -8.44 5.85
CA GLU A 27 7.75 -7.89 4.53
C GLU A 27 8.01 -6.39 4.77
N GLU A 28 9.18 -5.89 4.38
CA GLU A 28 9.44 -4.46 4.40
C GLU A 28 8.31 -3.80 3.62
N VAL A 29 7.47 -3.04 4.31
CA VAL A 29 6.43 -2.25 3.66
C VAL A 29 7.16 -1.21 2.83
N LYS A 30 7.34 -1.50 1.55
CA LYS A 30 7.91 -0.58 0.58
C LYS A 30 6.82 0.43 0.24
N PHE A 31 6.97 1.62 0.77
CA PHE A 31 6.19 2.75 0.30
C PHE A 31 6.80 3.19 -1.02
N GLU A 32 5.98 3.17 -2.08
CA GLU A 32 6.34 3.76 -3.36
C GLU A 32 6.04 5.26 -3.31
N GLU A 33 6.92 6.06 -3.92
CA GLU A 33 6.67 7.48 -4.09
C GLU A 33 5.46 7.67 -5.01
N PHE A 34 4.56 8.57 -4.61
CA PHE A 34 3.39 8.87 -5.43
C PHE A 34 3.82 9.72 -6.63
N GLU A 35 3.76 9.13 -7.82
CA GLU A 35 3.97 9.84 -9.06
C GLU A 35 2.63 10.31 -9.65
N PRO A 36 2.43 11.63 -9.85
CA PRO A 36 1.22 12.13 -10.46
C PRO A 36 1.09 11.64 -11.90
N VAL A 37 -0.09 11.13 -12.24
CA VAL A 37 -0.43 10.69 -13.60
C VAL A 37 -1.64 11.45 -14.11
N SER A 38 -1.65 11.81 -15.39
CA SER A 38 -2.75 12.60 -15.94
C SER A 38 -4.10 11.89 -15.80
N LEU A 39 -5.18 12.68 -15.65
CA LEU A 39 -6.54 12.14 -15.60
C LEU A 39 -6.90 11.34 -16.85
N GLY A 40 -6.33 11.70 -18.01
CA GLY A 40 -6.47 10.93 -19.24
C GLY A 40 -5.84 9.54 -19.15
N HIS A 41 -4.67 9.42 -18.51
CA HIS A 41 -4.02 8.14 -18.25
C HIS A 41 -4.85 7.27 -17.30
N ILE A 42 -5.36 7.84 -16.22
CA ILE A 42 -6.24 7.13 -15.26
C ILE A 42 -7.50 6.61 -15.97
N LYS A 43 -8.16 7.45 -16.79
CA LYS A 43 -9.34 7.06 -17.58
C LYS A 43 -9.02 5.87 -18.50
N MET A 44 -7.89 5.93 -19.20
CA MET A 44 -7.45 4.88 -20.12
C MET A 44 -7.18 3.57 -19.40
N GLU A 45 -6.42 3.59 -18.29
CA GLU A 45 -6.11 2.37 -17.53
C GLU A 45 -7.38 1.73 -16.94
N LEU A 46 -8.31 2.54 -16.42
CA LEU A 46 -9.60 2.04 -15.94
C LEU A 46 -10.40 1.37 -17.07
N ALA A 47 -10.47 1.99 -18.25
CA ALA A 47 -11.14 1.41 -19.41
C ALA A 47 -10.46 0.10 -19.87
N ARG A 48 -9.12 0.03 -19.81
CA ARG A 48 -8.33 -1.15 -20.19
C ARG A 48 -8.63 -2.38 -19.34
N THR A 49 -9.12 -2.19 -18.11
CA THR A 49 -9.46 -3.32 -17.23
C THR A 49 -10.71 -4.09 -17.64
N ASP A 50 -11.60 -3.49 -18.44
CA ASP A 50 -12.92 -4.03 -18.81
C ASP A 50 -13.81 -4.40 -17.60
N LYS A 51 -13.49 -3.86 -16.41
CA LYS A 51 -14.21 -4.15 -15.15
C LYS A 51 -15.27 -3.10 -14.80
N TYR A 52 -15.26 -1.96 -15.48
CA TYR A 52 -16.03 -0.79 -15.09
C TYR A 52 -16.80 -0.22 -16.27
N SER A 53 -18.02 0.27 -16.01
CA SER A 53 -18.80 0.97 -17.02
C SER A 53 -18.23 2.35 -17.31
N GLU A 54 -18.51 2.87 -18.51
CA GLU A 54 -18.08 4.21 -18.92
C GLU A 54 -18.58 5.30 -17.96
N ASP A 55 -19.85 5.23 -17.53
CA ASP A 55 -20.44 6.16 -16.56
C ASP A 55 -19.71 6.16 -15.21
N PHE A 56 -19.27 4.99 -14.75
CA PHE A 56 -18.49 4.88 -13.52
C PHE A 56 -17.12 5.54 -13.69
N ILE A 57 -16.43 5.24 -14.79
CA ILE A 57 -15.10 5.79 -15.08
C ILE A 57 -15.18 7.33 -15.15
N GLU A 58 -16.18 7.88 -15.84
CA GLU A 58 -16.41 9.33 -15.93
C GLU A 58 -16.70 9.96 -14.56
N SER A 59 -17.51 9.30 -13.73
CA SER A 59 -17.79 9.75 -12.36
C SER A 59 -16.51 9.84 -11.51
N VAL A 60 -15.64 8.82 -11.58
CA VAL A 60 -14.36 8.78 -10.87
C VAL A 60 -13.43 9.90 -11.35
N VAL A 61 -13.22 10.03 -12.66
CA VAL A 61 -12.34 11.05 -13.24
C VAL A 61 -12.82 12.46 -12.88
N LYS A 62 -14.14 12.70 -12.90
CA LYS A 62 -14.75 13.97 -12.49
C LYS A 62 -14.62 14.23 -10.99
N GLY A 63 -14.61 13.21 -10.15
CA GLY A 63 -14.34 13.32 -8.72
C GLY A 63 -12.88 13.72 -8.47
N LEU A 64 -11.94 13.05 -9.14
CA LEU A 64 -10.50 13.29 -9.02
C LEU A 64 -10.10 14.70 -9.49
N SER A 65 -10.70 15.18 -10.58
CA SER A 65 -10.43 16.54 -11.09
C SER A 65 -10.80 17.65 -10.11
N LYS A 66 -11.80 17.41 -9.24
CA LYS A 66 -12.21 18.35 -8.19
C LYS A 66 -11.33 18.25 -6.95
N ALA A 67 -10.91 17.05 -6.60
CA ALA A 67 -10.17 16.78 -5.36
C ALA A 67 -8.74 17.30 -5.41
N SER A 68 -8.12 17.36 -6.58
CA SER A 68 -6.73 17.84 -6.71
C SER A 68 -6.46 18.58 -8.02
N PRO A 69 -6.82 19.87 -8.11
CA PRO A 69 -6.73 20.66 -9.34
C PRO A 69 -5.30 20.84 -9.89
N ASN A 70 -4.27 20.72 -9.04
CA ASN A 70 -2.88 21.05 -9.38
C ASN A 70 -1.95 19.83 -9.50
N SER A 71 -2.44 18.60 -9.28
CA SER A 71 -1.61 17.37 -9.30
C SER A 71 -1.60 16.64 -10.63
N PHE A 72 -2.24 17.20 -11.66
CA PHE A 72 -2.43 16.54 -12.96
C PHE A 72 -2.04 17.40 -14.17
N ASN A 73 -1.28 18.49 -13.93
CA ASN A 73 -0.71 19.36 -14.97
C ASN A 73 0.63 18.83 -15.48
#